data_AF-A0A925GMQ4-F1
#
_entry.id   AF-A0A925GMQ4-F1
#
_cell.length_a   1.000
_cell.length_b   1.000
_cell.length_c   1.000
_cell.angle_alpha   90.00
_cell.angle_beta   90.00
_cell.angle_gamma   90.00
#
_symmetry.space_group_name_H-M   'P 1'
#
loop_
_entity.id
_entity.type
_entity.pdbx_description
1 polymer ?
#
loop_
_entity_poly.entity_id
_entity_poly.type
_entity_poly.pdbx_seq_one_letter_code
_entity_poly.pdbx_strand_id
1 'polypeptide(L)'
;MKAASLFLGFYLLLGGLLPHAEYAELTKLPGLYAHYQTHLQRTNGQLSFADFLVMHYADRQHAQSEDHQQLPFQHHHSCVATLLYCVPGFDFCFVPVQFAAAIRNRYQPILRFFPPSRIFQPPK
;
A
#
# COMPACT_ATOMS: atom_id res chain seq x y z
N MET A 1 0.18 5.52 -25.42
CA MET A 1 -0.53 5.04 -24.20
C MET A 1 -0.09 3.65 -23.74
N LYS A 2 0.10 2.66 -24.64
CA LYS A 2 0.52 1.29 -24.26
C LYS A 2 1.90 1.19 -23.57
N ALA A 3 2.89 1.95 -24.03
CA ALA A 3 4.22 1.95 -23.42
C ALA A 3 4.19 2.50 -21.97
N ALA A 4 3.39 3.55 -21.74
CA ALA A 4 3.23 4.13 -20.41
C ALA A 4 2.53 3.17 -19.43
N SER A 5 1.51 2.43 -19.89
CA SER A 5 0.86 1.42 -19.05
C SER A 5 1.75 0.22 -18.74
N LEU A 6 2.61 -0.18 -19.67
CA LEU A 6 3.60 -1.24 -19.43
C LEU A 6 4.65 -0.78 -18.42
N PHE A 7 5.15 0.45 -18.57
CA PHE A 7 6.10 1.05 -17.64
C PHE A 7 5.53 1.16 -16.24
N LEU A 8 4.30 1.67 -16.11
CA LEU A 8 3.61 1.79 -14.83
C LEU A 8 3.33 0.42 -14.21
N GLY A 9 2.89 -0.56 -15.01
CA GLY A 9 2.66 -1.93 -14.55
C GLY A 9 3.94 -2.58 -14.03
N PHE A 10 5.06 -2.41 -14.73
CA PHE A 10 6.37 -2.90 -14.30
C PHE A 10 6.83 -2.21 -13.00
N TYR A 11 6.66 -0.89 -12.91
CA TYR A 11 7.00 -0.11 -11.72
C TYR A 11 6.24 -0.57 -10.48
N LEU A 12 4.92 -0.76 -10.61
CA LEU A 12 4.05 -1.26 -9.53
C LEU A 12 4.38 -2.71 -9.15
N LEU A 13 4.71 -3.55 -10.14
CA LEU A 13 5.12 -4.93 -9.91
C LEU A 13 6.44 -5.01 -9.12
N LEU A 14 7.44 -4.19 -9.48
CA LEU A 14 8.69 -4.08 -8.72
C LEU A 14 8.45 -3.58 -7.30
N GLY A 15 7.61 -2.54 -7.14
CA GLY A 15 7.26 -2.00 -5.82
C GLY A 15 6.52 -3.00 -4.93
N GLY A 16 5.70 -3.87 -5.51
CA GLY A 16 4.98 -4.92 -4.78
C GLY A 16 5.85 -6.13 -4.38
N LEU A 17 6.85 -6.47 -5.20
CA LEU A 17 7.79 -7.57 -4.92
C LEU A 17 8.85 -7.22 -3.87
N LEU A 18 9.06 -5.92 -3.63
CA LEU A 18 10.09 -5.37 -2.75
C LEU A 18 9.44 -4.60 -1.58
N PRO A 19 8.60 -5.23 -0.74
CA PRO A 19 7.96 -4.53 0.36
C PRO A 19 9.02 -4.03 1.34
N HIS A 20 9.06 -2.71 1.57
CA HIS A 20 10.04 -2.02 2.42
C HIS A 20 11.50 -2.02 1.93
N ALA A 21 11.79 -2.54 0.73
CA ALA A 21 13.11 -2.40 0.15
C ALA A 21 13.13 -1.18 -0.79
N GLU A 22 13.94 -0.18 -0.43
CA GLU A 22 14.17 0.97 -1.29
C GLU A 22 14.77 0.50 -2.63
N TYR A 23 14.40 1.13 -3.74
CA TYR A 23 15.04 0.85 -5.04
C TYR A 23 16.57 1.02 -4.99
N ALA A 24 17.08 1.76 -3.99
CA ALA A 24 18.50 1.85 -3.66
C ALA A 24 19.14 0.49 -3.34
N GLU A 25 18.42 -0.47 -2.75
CA GLU A 25 18.93 -1.81 -2.48
C GLU A 25 19.28 -2.57 -3.77
N LEU A 26 18.58 -2.30 -4.89
CA LEU A 26 18.90 -2.91 -6.19
C LEU A 26 20.29 -2.50 -6.69
N THR A 27 20.81 -1.35 -6.25
CA THR A 27 22.16 -0.90 -6.61
C THR A 27 23.26 -1.76 -5.99
N LYS A 28 22.95 -2.56 -4.96
CA LYS A 28 23.89 -3.48 -4.29
C LYS A 28 23.94 -4.86 -4.96
N LEU A 29 23.07 -5.15 -5.93
CA LEU A 29 23.07 -6.44 -6.67
C LEU A 29 24.42 -6.79 -7.32
N PRO A 30 25.17 -5.85 -7.93
CA PRO A 30 26.51 -6.15 -8.44
C PRO A 30 27.48 -6.59 -7.34
N GLY A 31 27.40 -5.99 -6.15
CA GLY A 31 28.21 -6.36 -4.99
C GLY A 31 27.89 -7.77 -4.49
N LEU A 32 26.60 -8.14 -4.47
CA LEU A 32 26.16 -9.50 -4.13
C LEU A 32 26.75 -10.54 -5.10
N TYR A 33 26.75 -10.26 -6.40
CA TYR A 33 27.34 -11.16 -7.39
C TYR A 33 28.86 -11.29 -7.23
N ALA A 34 29.57 -10.19 -6.98
CA ALA A 34 31.01 -10.22 -6.71
C ALA A 34 31.33 -11.03 -5.44
N HIS A 35 30.50 -10.92 -4.40
CA HIS A 35 30.65 -11.71 -3.17
C HIS A 35 30.44 -13.21 -3.44
N TYR A 36 29.40 -13.58 -4.21
CA TYR A 36 29.20 -14.95 -4.66
C TYR A 36 30.42 -15.51 -5.41
N GLN A 37 30.99 -14.74 -6.34
CA GLN A 37 32.19 -15.17 -7.08
C GLN A 37 33.37 -15.47 -6.16
N THR A 38 33.51 -14.72 -5.07
CA THR A 38 34.56 -14.95 -4.08
C THR A 38 34.36 -16.30 -3.37
N HIS A 39 33.12 -16.63 -2.97
CA HIS A 39 32.82 -17.94 -2.39
C HIS A 39 32.97 -19.08 -3.40
N LEU A 40 32.59 -18.85 -4.66
CA LEU A 40 32.77 -19.83 -5.72
C LEU A 40 34.26 -20.16 -5.93
N GLN A 41 35.14 -19.16 -5.90
CA GLN A 41 36.60 -19.36 -5.97
C GLN A 41 37.14 -20.10 -4.74
N ARG A 42 36.72 -19.72 -3.53
CA ARG A 42 37.16 -20.37 -2.28
C ARG A 42 36.72 -21.83 -2.18
N THR A 43 35.60 -22.17 -2.78
CA THR A 43 35.02 -23.53 -2.78
C THR A 43 35.41 -24.34 -4.01
N ASN A 44 36.34 -23.85 -4.84
CA ASN A 44 36.75 -24.49 -6.10
C ASN A 44 35.57 -24.82 -7.04
N GLY A 45 34.56 -23.95 -7.09
CA GLY A 45 33.39 -24.11 -7.95
C GLY A 45 32.29 -25.02 -7.41
N GLN A 46 32.38 -25.49 -6.16
CA GLN A 46 31.41 -26.42 -5.59
C GLN A 46 30.16 -25.76 -5.01
N LEU A 47 30.21 -24.46 -4.72
CA LEU A 47 29.07 -23.73 -4.16
C LEU A 47 28.15 -23.20 -5.26
N SER A 48 26.86 -23.53 -5.20
CA SER A 48 25.88 -22.92 -6.09
C SER A 48 25.44 -21.55 -5.60
N PHE A 49 24.89 -20.73 -6.50
CA PHE A 49 24.31 -19.44 -6.12
C PHE A 49 23.13 -19.59 -5.15
N ALA A 50 22.34 -20.66 -5.27
CA ALA A 50 21.25 -20.93 -4.33
C ALA A 50 21.78 -21.23 -2.92
N ASP A 51 22.85 -22.04 -2.82
CA ASP A 51 23.49 -22.34 -1.54
C ASP A 51 24.06 -21.08 -0.89
N PHE A 52 24.68 -20.20 -1.69
CA PHE A 52 25.11 -18.88 -1.25
C PHE A 52 23.95 -18.04 -0.68
N LEU A 53 22.82 -17.99 -1.37
CA LEU A 53 21.65 -17.25 -0.86
C LEU A 53 21.11 -17.86 0.44
N VAL A 54 21.07 -19.18 0.56
CA VAL A 54 20.63 -19.86 1.79
C VAL A 54 21.54 -19.50 2.96
N MET A 55 22.86 -19.52 2.77
CA MET A 55 23.82 -19.16 3.81
C MET A 55 23.68 -17.72 4.30
N HIS A 56 23.34 -16.77 3.43
CA HIS A 56 23.28 -15.35 3.80
C HIS A 56 21.86 -14.80 4.08
N TYR A 57 20.79 -15.48 3.65
CA TYR A 57 19.41 -14.99 3.82
C TYR A 57 18.50 -15.95 4.61
N ALA A 58 18.84 -17.23 4.71
CA ALA A 58 18.07 -18.21 5.49
C ALA A 58 18.73 -18.55 6.83
N ASP A 59 20.07 -18.61 6.88
CA ASP A 59 20.82 -18.89 8.10
C ASP A 59 21.16 -17.61 8.87
N ARG A 60 20.56 -17.46 10.05
CA ARG A 60 20.79 -16.30 10.94
C ARG A 60 22.15 -16.33 11.64
N GLN A 61 22.83 -17.47 11.69
CA GLN A 61 24.11 -17.61 12.39
C GLN A 61 25.26 -17.01 11.56
N HIS A 62 25.23 -17.21 10.24
CA HIS A 62 26.21 -16.62 9.32
C HIS A 62 25.93 -15.14 9.02
N ALA A 63 24.69 -14.69 9.18
CA ALA A 63 24.32 -13.29 8.94
C ALA A 63 25.01 -12.26 9.86
N GLN A 64 25.63 -12.67 10.98
CA GLN A 64 26.25 -11.76 11.96
C GLN A 64 27.78 -11.79 11.99
N SER A 65 28.44 -12.75 11.35
CA SER A 65 29.87 -13.04 11.58
C SER A 65 30.82 -12.49 10.53
N GLU A 66 30.35 -12.19 9.31
CA GLU A 66 31.17 -11.55 8.29
C GLU A 66 30.65 -10.14 7.98
N ASP A 67 31.52 -9.29 7.44
CA ASP A 67 31.34 -7.86 7.14
C ASP A 67 30.22 -7.63 6.11
N HIS A 68 28.96 -7.91 6.49
CA HIS A 68 27.79 -8.00 5.63
C HIS A 68 27.05 -6.67 5.44
N GLN A 69 27.70 -5.54 5.75
CA GLN A 69 27.08 -4.21 5.63
C GLN A 69 26.69 -3.84 4.18
N GLN A 70 27.06 -4.64 3.17
CA GLN A 70 26.87 -4.32 1.76
C GLN A 70 25.93 -5.26 0.99
N LEU A 71 25.37 -6.30 1.62
CA LEU A 71 24.43 -7.18 0.91
C LEU A 71 23.03 -6.54 0.86
N PRO A 72 22.34 -6.60 -0.30
CA PRO A 72 20.99 -6.06 -0.43
C PRO A 72 20.02 -6.78 0.48
N PHE A 73 18.98 -6.07 0.95
CA PHE A 73 17.84 -6.65 1.66
C PHE A 73 18.14 -7.31 3.03
N GLN A 74 19.36 -7.17 3.57
CA GLN A 74 19.67 -7.68 4.91
C GLN A 74 19.25 -6.71 6.03
N HIS A 75 19.12 -5.43 5.71
CA HIS A 75 18.67 -4.42 6.66
C HIS A 75 17.29 -3.91 6.25
N HIS A 76 16.34 -3.96 7.19
CA HIS A 76 15.11 -3.19 7.08
C HIS A 76 15.48 -1.73 7.37
N HIS A 77 15.96 -1.00 6.36
CA HIS A 77 16.03 0.45 6.46
C HIS A 77 14.59 0.94 6.62
N SER A 78 14.22 1.34 7.84
CA SER A 78 12.96 2.05 8.14
C SER A 78 12.96 3.47 7.55
N CYS A 79 13.55 3.64 6.37
CA CYS A 79 13.34 4.83 5.60
C CYS A 79 12.00 4.60 4.88
N VAL A 80 10.94 5.07 5.52
CA VAL A 80 9.66 5.27 4.85
C VAL A 80 9.93 6.32 3.77
N ALA A 81 10.42 5.88 2.61
CA ALA A 81 10.40 6.66 1.40
C ALA A 81 8.93 6.80 1.00
N THR A 82 8.24 7.69 1.71
CA THR A 82 6.90 8.16 1.34
C THR A 82 7.09 8.78 -0.03
N LEU A 83 6.71 8.03 -1.08
CA LEU A 83 6.63 8.56 -2.43
C LEU A 83 5.53 9.63 -2.42
N LEU A 84 5.90 10.86 -2.05
CA LEU A 84 5.05 12.03 -2.13
C LEU A 84 4.85 12.35 -3.60
N TYR A 85 3.84 11.73 -4.21
CA TYR A 85 3.34 12.12 -5.50
C TYR A 85 2.58 13.44 -5.34
N CYS A 86 3.19 14.55 -5.76
CA CYS A 86 2.49 15.81 -5.91
C CYS A 86 1.61 15.73 -7.16
N VAL A 87 0.33 15.41 -6.96
CA VAL A 87 -0.67 15.45 -8.04
C VAL A 87 -1.17 16.90 -8.13
N PRO A 88 -1.26 17.49 -9.33
CA PRO A 88 -1.87 18.82 -9.47
C PRO A 88 -3.27 18.81 -8.87
N GLY A 89 -3.58 19.79 -8.02
CA GLY A 89 -4.91 19.93 -7.44
C GLY A 89 -5.96 20.05 -8.54
N PHE A 90 -7.00 19.23 -8.46
CA PHE A 90 -8.17 19.35 -9.33
C PHE A 90 -9.20 20.23 -8.64
N ASP A 91 -9.56 21.34 -9.28
CA ASP A 91 -10.69 22.15 -8.84
C ASP A 91 -11.99 21.47 -9.28
N PHE A 92 -12.73 20.92 -8.33
CA PHE A 92 -14.08 20.40 -8.57
C PHE A 92 -15.09 21.54 -8.47
N CYS A 93 -15.75 21.87 -9.58
CA CYS A 93 -16.89 22.77 -9.57
C CYS A 93 -18.19 21.95 -9.48
N PHE A 94 -18.82 21.96 -8.31
CA PHE A 94 -20.17 21.41 -8.15
C PHE A 94 -21.18 22.41 -8.69
N VAL A 95 -21.73 22.14 -9.88
CA VAL A 95 -22.88 22.90 -10.38
C VAL A 95 -24.13 22.38 -9.67
N PRO A 96 -24.84 23.19 -8.87
CA PRO A 96 -26.07 22.75 -8.23
C PRO A 96 -27.13 22.46 -9.28
N VAL A 97 -27.64 21.23 -9.28
CA VAL A 97 -28.83 20.87 -10.07
C VAL A 97 -29.99 21.69 -9.52
N GLN A 98 -30.54 22.59 -10.32
CA GLN A 98 -31.75 23.32 -9.96
C GLN A 98 -32.94 22.36 -10.00
N PHE A 99 -33.37 21.88 -8.84
CA PHE A 99 -34.66 21.24 -8.72
C PHE A 99 -35.73 22.31 -8.92
N ALA A 100 -36.53 22.18 -9.99
CA ALA A 100 -37.74 22.97 -10.13
C ALA A 100 -38.57 22.80 -8.85
N ALA A 101 -38.96 23.91 -8.23
CA ALA A 101 -39.69 23.92 -6.96
C ALA A 101 -40.86 22.94 -7.06
N ALA A 102 -40.79 21.87 -6.26
CA ALA A 102 -41.84 20.86 -6.22
C ALA A 102 -43.17 21.56 -5.91
N ILE A 103 -44.15 21.33 -6.78
CA ILE A 103 -45.50 21.87 -6.69
C ILE A 103 -45.99 21.64 -5.25
N ARG A 104 -46.34 22.73 -4.56
CA ARG A 104 -46.77 22.72 -3.15
C ARG A 104 -48.11 21.99 -3.04
N ASN A 105 -48.07 20.66 -2.88
CA ASN A 105 -49.28 19.90 -2.60
C ASN A 105 -49.76 20.30 -1.19
N ARG A 106 -50.86 21.06 -1.12
CA ARG A 106 -51.53 21.35 0.15
C ARG A 106 -52.10 20.04 0.69
N TYR A 107 -51.38 19.43 1.62
CA TYR A 107 -51.94 18.37 2.45
C TYR A 107 -53.06 18.97 3.32
N GLN A 108 -54.30 18.54 3.07
CA GLN A 108 -55.44 18.71 3.96
C GLN A 108 -55.65 17.35 4.65
N PRO A 109 -55.40 17.21 5.97
CA PRO A 109 -55.70 15.96 6.66
C PRO A 109 -57.22 15.78 6.73
N ILE A 110 -57.72 14.67 6.18
CA ILE A 110 -59.15 14.31 6.15
C ILE A 110 -59.70 14.00 7.56
N LEU A 111 -58.83 13.71 8.53
CA LEU A 111 -59.23 13.33 9.88
C LEU A 111 -58.89 14.42 10.90
N ARG A 112 -59.93 15.11 11.38
CA ARG A 112 -59.83 15.94 12.60
C ARG A 112 -59.97 15.03 13.82
N PHE A 113 -58.88 14.87 14.55
CA PHE A 113 -58.90 14.16 15.83
C PHE A 113 -59.51 15.06 16.92
N PHE A 114 -60.64 14.67 17.49
CA PHE A 114 -61.21 15.28 18.69
C PHE A 114 -60.86 14.39 19.90
N PRO A 115 -59.99 14.82 20.83
CA PRO A 115 -59.66 14.02 21.99
C PRO A 115 -60.85 13.98 22.98
N PRO A 116 -61.34 12.81 23.40
CA PRO A 116 -62.37 12.75 24.44
C PRO A 116 -61.75 13.05 25.82
N SER A 117 -62.31 14.04 26.52
CA SER A 117 -61.79 14.63 27.76
C SER A 117 -61.92 13.76 29.02
N ARG A 118 -62.09 12.44 28.89
CA ARG A 118 -62.44 11.55 30.02
C ARG A 118 -61.67 10.23 30.10
N ILE A 119 -60.57 10.08 29.34
CA ILE A 119 -59.77 8.84 29.35
C ILE A 119 -58.99 8.66 30.68
N PHE A 120 -58.64 9.76 31.36
CA PHE A 120 -57.74 9.73 32.53
C PHE A 120 -58.39 10.12 33.87
N GLN A 121 -59.70 9.91 34.05
CA GLN A 121 -60.31 10.09 35.38
C GLN A 121 -60.58 8.72 36.03
N PRO A 122 -60.10 8.49 37.27
CA PRO A 122 -60.36 7.24 37.97
C PRO A 122 -61.84 7.14 38.41
N PRO A 123 -62.38 5.92 38.52
CA PRO A 123 -63.76 5.68 38.94
C PRO A 123 -63.99 6.11 40.41
N LYS A 124 -65.21 6.55 40.72
CA LYS A 124 -65.66 6.91 42.08
C LYS A 124 -65.85 5.68 42.96
#